data_AF-A0A0P9T9B5-F1
#
_entry.id   AF-A0A0P9T9B5-F1
#
_cell.length_a   1.000
_cell.length_b   1.000
_cell.length_c   1.000
_cell.angle_alpha   90.00
_cell.angle_beta   90.00
_cell.angle_gamma   90.00
#
_symmetry.space_group_name_H-M   'P 1'
#
loop_
_entity.id
_entity.type
_entity.pdbx_description
1 polymer ?
#
loop_
_entity_poly.entity_id
_entity_poly.type
_entity_poly.pdbx_seq_one_letter_code
_entity_poly.pdbx_strand_id
1 'polypeptide(L)'
;MGASEEKMSDRSGSVSASTIGASITGKRRFGASPVWLIPVIAALVCVSLLISSSLSKGPRIFISFQSAEGLEAHKTRVKVKNVVIGEVSAVALSKDRTGVVATVDLNTDARAFTAEDSMFWVVRPRIGAKGVSGVDTLLSGPYIAADSGTSEHPKKHFIGQESPPPLTFGAKGTRFTLHAEDMGSLDVGSPVYYRRIQVGQVVACHLSEDGKGVDAEIFINAPNDRFVTTDTRFWNASGIGLTVDADGLKIKTESVSTLLAGGVAFVEPGYGSSAPRAAEHARFKLFEDQQKALSPPDGEPGYIRMMFRQSLRGLEVNSPVEFMGINLGRVVSVDLDYDAASKSFSSIVGAVIYPDRLGQANEKILETLGTPDDSRTAQLIADFVKQGLRAQPRSASLLTGQLYISLGFFANAAPVQFDVNARPLIIPTVPGELEKMQEQVQLIVEKVSKLPVQKIAGNLNGSLDEAHKTFKLFNADVMPELHTVLGQSRSTMEMAGAAPAEDSPVRQQANRTMDEVQRTARSVRVLTDYISRNPEALIRGRTRQDVPSVYPPANSAPRPD
;
A
#
# COMPACT_ATOMS: atom_id res chain seq x y z
N MET A 1 -72.67 -72.35 35.82
CA MET A 1 -73.78 -71.49 36.28
C MET A 1 -74.26 -70.73 35.04
N GLY A 2 -75.50 -70.80 34.57
CA GLY A 2 -76.80 -70.93 35.25
C GLY A 2 -77.48 -69.55 35.20
N ALA A 3 -78.73 -69.36 34.75
CA ALA A 3 -79.79 -70.28 34.31
C ALA A 3 -80.66 -69.59 33.20
N SER A 4 -81.37 -70.31 32.32
CA SER A 4 -82.87 -70.50 32.30
C SER A 4 -83.71 -69.23 32.04
N GLU A 5 -84.88 -69.19 31.39
CA GLU A 5 -85.74 -70.09 30.54
C GLU A 5 -86.81 -69.18 29.84
N GLU A 6 -87.73 -69.54 28.93
CA GLU A 6 -88.27 -70.79 28.34
C GLU A 6 -88.14 -70.72 26.76
N LYS A 7 -88.41 -71.72 25.88
CA LYS A 7 -89.66 -72.43 25.44
C LYS A 7 -90.67 -71.52 24.69
N MET A 8 -91.44 -71.95 23.68
CA MET A 8 -91.90 -73.31 23.33
C MET A 8 -92.39 -73.41 21.85
N SER A 9 -92.11 -74.53 21.17
CA SER A 9 -92.99 -75.29 20.21
C SER A 9 -93.65 -74.57 18.99
N ASP A 10 -94.00 -75.21 17.86
CA ASP A 10 -93.56 -76.38 17.08
C ASP A 10 -94.47 -76.42 15.83
N ARG A 11 -93.95 -76.76 14.63
CA ARG A 11 -94.54 -77.84 13.79
C ARG A 11 -93.82 -78.09 12.47
N SER A 12 -93.63 -79.38 12.21
CA SER A 12 -93.08 -80.01 11.01
C SER A 12 -94.02 -79.97 9.79
N GLY A 13 -93.47 -80.19 8.59
CA GLY A 13 -94.23 -80.37 7.35
C GLY A 13 -93.39 -80.48 6.08
N SER A 14 -92.73 -81.62 5.85
CA SER A 14 -91.97 -81.91 4.61
C SER A 14 -92.79 -82.74 3.62
N VAL A 15 -92.84 -82.34 2.32
CA VAL A 15 -93.33 -83.20 1.22
C VAL A 15 -92.51 -83.00 -0.06
N SER A 16 -92.30 -84.13 -0.74
CA SER A 16 -91.42 -84.47 -1.86
C SER A 16 -91.62 -83.82 -3.24
N ALA A 17 -90.54 -83.97 -4.04
CA ALA A 17 -90.51 -84.43 -5.44
C ALA A 17 -90.93 -83.50 -6.62
N SER A 18 -89.89 -83.06 -7.34
CA SER A 18 -89.67 -83.25 -8.80
C SER A 18 -90.87 -83.63 -9.69
N THR A 19 -91.12 -82.81 -10.73
CA THR A 19 -91.54 -83.28 -12.07
C THR A 19 -91.01 -82.32 -13.14
N ILE A 20 -90.60 -82.87 -14.29
CA ILE A 20 -89.98 -82.17 -15.43
C ILE A 20 -91.07 -81.59 -16.34
N GLY A 21 -90.87 -80.37 -16.89
CA GLY A 21 -91.83 -79.75 -17.81
C GLY A 21 -91.24 -78.69 -18.75
N ALA A 22 -90.97 -79.13 -20.00
CA ALA A 22 -90.94 -78.38 -21.27
C ALA A 22 -90.17 -77.03 -21.41
N SER A 23 -89.37 -76.97 -22.48
CA SER A 23 -88.62 -75.79 -22.92
C SER A 23 -89.47 -74.72 -23.63
N ILE A 24 -89.14 -73.44 -23.41
CA ILE A 24 -89.53 -72.35 -24.32
C ILE A 24 -88.34 -71.41 -24.54
N THR A 25 -87.86 -71.30 -25.77
CA THR A 25 -86.75 -70.41 -26.15
C THR A 25 -87.20 -68.95 -26.22
N GLY A 26 -86.93 -68.17 -25.16
CA GLY A 26 -87.15 -66.72 -25.14
C GLY A 26 -85.86 -65.93 -25.36
N LYS A 27 -85.72 -65.25 -26.51
CA LYS A 27 -84.60 -64.32 -26.78
C LYS A 27 -84.72 -63.10 -25.83
N ARG A 28 -83.99 -63.13 -24.71
CA ARG A 28 -84.05 -62.09 -23.67
C ARG A 28 -83.40 -60.79 -24.16
N ARG A 29 -84.18 -59.94 -24.83
CA ARG A 29 -83.82 -58.53 -25.06
C ARG A 29 -83.73 -57.83 -23.70
N PHE A 30 -82.53 -57.43 -23.32
CA PHE A 30 -82.32 -56.56 -22.16
C PHE A 30 -82.88 -55.16 -22.48
N GLY A 31 -84.14 -54.94 -22.13
CA GLY A 31 -84.73 -53.61 -22.06
C GLY A 31 -84.15 -52.87 -20.86
N ALA A 32 -82.99 -52.23 -21.04
CA ALA A 32 -82.48 -51.27 -20.07
C ALA A 32 -83.47 -50.09 -20.01
N SER A 33 -84.06 -49.87 -18.83
CA SER A 33 -84.96 -48.72 -18.63
C SER A 33 -84.18 -47.41 -18.81
N PRO A 34 -84.70 -46.41 -19.55
CA PRO A 34 -84.06 -45.09 -19.68
C PRO A 34 -83.76 -44.40 -18.34
N VAL A 35 -84.45 -44.78 -17.27
CA VAL A 35 -84.25 -44.27 -15.90
C VAL A 35 -82.84 -44.61 -15.36
N TRP A 36 -82.20 -45.68 -15.85
CA TRP A 36 -80.86 -46.10 -15.39
C TRP A 36 -79.70 -45.42 -16.14
N LEU A 37 -79.97 -44.60 -17.16
CA LEU A 37 -78.93 -43.81 -17.84
C LEU A 37 -78.38 -42.70 -16.93
N ILE A 38 -79.24 -42.03 -16.16
CA ILE A 38 -78.84 -40.88 -15.33
C ILE A 38 -77.83 -41.29 -14.24
N PRO A 39 -78.03 -42.37 -13.45
CA PRO A 39 -77.04 -42.83 -12.47
C PRO A 39 -75.71 -43.25 -13.10
N VAL A 40 -75.73 -43.90 -14.28
CA VAL A 40 -74.51 -44.35 -14.98
C VAL A 40 -73.72 -43.15 -15.53
N ILE A 41 -74.41 -42.16 -16.11
CA ILE A 41 -73.77 -40.92 -16.56
C ILE A 41 -73.20 -40.15 -15.36
N ALA A 42 -73.94 -40.03 -14.25
CA ALA A 42 -73.44 -39.39 -13.03
C ALA A 42 -72.21 -40.14 -12.45
N ALA A 43 -72.23 -41.47 -12.44
CA ALA A 43 -71.07 -42.27 -12.03
C ALA A 43 -69.87 -42.07 -12.97
N LEU A 44 -70.07 -42.04 -14.29
CA LEU A 44 -69.01 -41.74 -15.27
C LEU A 44 -68.46 -40.31 -15.12
N VAL A 45 -69.30 -39.32 -14.79
CA VAL A 45 -68.85 -37.95 -14.50
C VAL A 45 -68.05 -37.92 -13.19
N CYS A 46 -68.50 -38.59 -12.13
CA CYS A 46 -67.72 -38.71 -10.89
C CYS A 46 -66.38 -39.41 -11.11
N VAL A 47 -66.35 -40.52 -11.85
CA VAL A 47 -65.11 -41.22 -12.23
C VAL A 47 -64.22 -40.33 -13.10
N SER A 48 -64.79 -39.59 -14.06
CA SER A 48 -64.04 -38.64 -14.90
C SER A 48 -63.46 -37.47 -14.10
N LEU A 49 -64.17 -36.96 -13.09
CA LEU A 49 -63.70 -35.90 -12.21
C LEU A 49 -62.63 -36.40 -11.23
N LEU A 50 -62.74 -37.64 -10.76
CA LEU A 50 -61.70 -38.29 -9.95
C LEU A 50 -60.42 -38.53 -10.78
N ILE A 51 -60.57 -39.05 -12.00
CA ILE A 51 -59.46 -39.29 -12.93
C ILE A 51 -58.79 -37.97 -13.33
N SER A 52 -59.56 -36.94 -13.70
CA SER A 52 -58.99 -35.64 -14.08
C SER A 52 -58.33 -34.94 -12.89
N SER A 53 -58.94 -34.97 -11.69
CA SER A 53 -58.34 -34.44 -10.46
C SER A 53 -57.05 -35.15 -10.06
N SER A 54 -56.93 -36.46 -10.29
CA SER A 54 -55.70 -37.22 -10.06
C SER A 54 -54.62 -36.96 -11.13
N LEU A 55 -55.00 -36.81 -12.41
CA LEU A 55 -54.07 -36.54 -13.51
C LEU A 55 -53.59 -35.07 -13.57
N SER A 56 -54.33 -34.15 -12.95
CA SER A 56 -53.99 -32.72 -12.93
C SER A 56 -53.00 -32.32 -11.84
N LYS A 57 -52.61 -33.25 -10.96
CA LYS A 57 -51.63 -33.00 -9.89
C LYS A 57 -50.24 -33.42 -10.35
N GLY A 58 -49.25 -32.54 -10.18
CA GLY A 58 -47.85 -32.86 -10.44
C GLY A 58 -47.24 -33.74 -9.35
N PRO A 59 -45.94 -34.06 -9.47
CA PRO A 59 -45.26 -34.96 -8.55
C PRO A 59 -45.12 -34.37 -7.14
N ARG A 60 -45.41 -35.18 -6.12
CA ARG A 60 -45.14 -34.85 -4.72
C ARG A 60 -43.72 -35.24 -4.32
N ILE A 61 -43.00 -34.30 -3.71
CA ILE A 61 -41.65 -34.51 -3.17
C ILE A 61 -41.59 -34.15 -1.67
N PHE A 62 -40.56 -34.64 -1.00
CA PHE A 62 -40.28 -34.43 0.42
C PHE A 62 -38.87 -33.86 0.56
N ILE A 63 -38.74 -32.69 1.18
CA ILE A 63 -37.46 -31.99 1.33
C ILE A 63 -37.15 -31.87 2.82
N SER A 64 -36.00 -32.40 3.23
CA SER A 64 -35.52 -32.33 4.62
C SER A 64 -34.68 -31.07 4.84
N PHE A 65 -35.03 -30.26 5.82
CA PHE A 65 -34.30 -29.06 6.26
C PHE A 65 -33.90 -29.19 7.74
N GLN A 66 -32.95 -28.38 8.21
CA GLN A 66 -32.61 -28.31 9.63
C GLN A 66 -33.64 -27.48 10.40
N SER A 67 -34.19 -26.42 9.79
CA SER A 67 -35.15 -25.51 10.43
C SER A 67 -36.43 -25.32 9.59
N ALA A 68 -37.57 -25.23 10.27
CA ALA A 68 -38.85 -24.80 9.66
C ALA A 68 -39.01 -23.27 9.60
N GLU A 69 -37.99 -22.50 10.00
CA GLU A 69 -38.07 -21.04 10.03
C GLU A 69 -38.42 -20.45 8.66
N GLY A 70 -39.60 -19.81 8.59
CA GLY A 70 -40.16 -19.22 7.37
C GLY A 70 -40.92 -20.18 6.45
N LEU A 71 -41.02 -21.46 6.81
CA LEU A 71 -41.73 -22.48 6.02
C LEU A 71 -43.13 -22.71 6.58
N GLU A 72 -44.15 -22.24 5.86
CA GLU A 72 -45.56 -22.37 6.22
C GLU A 72 -46.33 -23.17 5.16
N ALA A 73 -47.09 -24.16 5.64
CA ALA A 73 -48.00 -24.93 4.79
C ALA A 73 -49.04 -24.01 4.13
N HIS A 74 -49.29 -24.22 2.83
CA HIS A 74 -50.20 -23.43 2.00
C HIS A 74 -49.87 -21.94 1.83
N LYS A 75 -48.65 -21.52 2.18
CA LYS A 75 -48.15 -20.17 1.90
C LYS A 75 -46.79 -20.17 1.21
N THR A 76 -45.85 -21.00 1.68
CA THR A 76 -44.51 -21.09 1.10
C THR A 76 -44.57 -21.73 -0.28
N ARG A 77 -44.11 -21.00 -1.29
CA ARG A 77 -44.05 -21.47 -2.68
C ARG A 77 -42.69 -22.05 -3.01
N VAL A 78 -42.65 -22.93 -4.01
CA VAL A 78 -41.41 -23.41 -4.63
C VAL A 78 -41.21 -22.68 -5.95
N LYS A 79 -40.02 -22.11 -6.16
CA LYS A 79 -39.71 -21.25 -7.32
C LYS A 79 -38.39 -21.62 -8.01
N VAL A 80 -38.33 -21.41 -9.32
CA VAL A 80 -37.09 -21.39 -10.11
C VAL A 80 -37.07 -20.10 -10.92
N LYS A 81 -35.98 -19.31 -10.90
CA LYS A 81 -35.87 -18.03 -11.64
C LYS A 81 -37.10 -17.11 -11.48
N ASN A 82 -37.63 -17.05 -10.25
CA ASN A 82 -38.87 -16.38 -9.82
C ASN A 82 -40.20 -16.89 -10.43
N VAL A 83 -40.20 -17.97 -11.21
CA VAL A 83 -41.40 -18.70 -11.67
C VAL A 83 -41.84 -19.70 -10.60
N VAL A 84 -43.13 -19.73 -10.26
CA VAL A 84 -43.69 -20.68 -9.27
C VAL A 84 -43.88 -22.06 -9.93
N ILE A 85 -43.29 -23.09 -9.33
CA ILE A 85 -43.32 -24.48 -9.82
C ILE A 85 -43.95 -25.47 -8.84
N GLY A 86 -44.37 -25.01 -7.67
CA GLY A 86 -45.04 -25.82 -6.65
C GLY A 86 -45.33 -25.06 -5.36
N GLU A 87 -45.91 -25.77 -4.39
CA GLU A 87 -46.33 -25.23 -3.09
C GLU A 87 -45.99 -26.21 -1.95
N VAL A 88 -45.61 -25.69 -0.78
CA VAL A 88 -45.44 -26.49 0.43
C VAL A 88 -46.82 -26.85 0.99
N SER A 89 -47.23 -28.11 0.85
CA SER A 89 -48.52 -28.61 1.33
C SER A 89 -48.53 -28.92 2.83
N ALA A 90 -47.38 -29.24 3.41
CA ALA A 90 -47.25 -29.55 4.84
C ALA A 90 -45.81 -29.39 5.32
N VAL A 91 -45.64 -29.05 6.60
CA VAL A 91 -44.33 -29.06 7.29
C VAL A 91 -44.49 -29.89 8.56
N ALA A 92 -43.61 -30.88 8.75
CA ALA A 92 -43.64 -31.77 9.91
C ALA A 92 -42.23 -31.97 10.48
N LEU A 93 -42.13 -32.30 11.76
CA LEU A 93 -40.86 -32.70 12.38
C LEU A 93 -40.41 -34.06 11.81
N SER A 94 -39.11 -34.21 11.58
CA SER A 94 -38.48 -35.48 11.22
C SER A 94 -38.69 -36.56 12.30
N LYS A 95 -38.63 -37.85 11.92
CA LYS A 95 -38.90 -38.98 12.83
C LYS A 95 -37.90 -39.07 13.99
N ASP A 96 -36.66 -38.69 13.73
CA ASP A 96 -35.54 -38.59 14.66
C ASP A 96 -35.46 -37.25 15.40
N ARG A 97 -36.35 -36.29 15.07
CA ARG A 97 -36.47 -34.96 15.68
C ARG A 97 -35.25 -34.04 15.50
N THR A 98 -34.36 -34.34 14.57
CA THR A 98 -33.14 -33.56 14.29
C THR A 98 -33.37 -32.40 13.31
N GLY A 99 -34.41 -32.49 12.48
CA GLY A 99 -34.81 -31.47 11.52
C GLY A 99 -36.29 -31.56 11.14
N VAL A 100 -36.66 -31.00 10.00
CA VAL A 100 -38.05 -30.91 9.51
C VAL A 100 -38.17 -31.41 8.07
N VAL A 101 -39.34 -31.96 7.73
CA VAL A 101 -39.67 -32.42 6.38
C VAL A 101 -40.79 -31.55 5.82
N ALA A 102 -40.46 -30.77 4.79
CA ALA A 102 -41.44 -30.06 3.97
C ALA A 102 -41.97 -31.02 2.90
N THR A 103 -43.29 -31.21 2.86
CA THR A 103 -43.98 -31.88 1.75
C THR A 103 -44.34 -30.82 0.72
N VAL A 104 -43.92 -31.04 -0.52
CA VAL A 104 -44.14 -30.12 -1.65
C VAL A 104 -44.97 -30.83 -2.70
N ASP A 105 -46.04 -30.18 -3.12
CA ASP A 105 -46.79 -30.52 -4.33
C ASP A 105 -46.25 -29.66 -5.48
N LEU A 106 -45.58 -30.30 -6.45
CA LEU A 106 -45.10 -29.62 -7.66
C LEU A 106 -46.22 -29.54 -8.72
N ASN A 107 -46.09 -28.57 -9.62
CA ASN A 107 -46.92 -28.46 -10.81
C ASN A 107 -46.59 -29.58 -11.83
N THR A 108 -47.51 -29.84 -12.76
CA THR A 108 -47.39 -30.94 -13.73
C THR A 108 -46.23 -30.76 -14.73
N ASP A 109 -45.88 -29.52 -15.04
CA ASP A 109 -44.74 -29.10 -15.87
C ASP A 109 -43.39 -29.15 -15.13
N ALA A 110 -43.41 -29.13 -13.80
CA ALA A 110 -42.21 -29.13 -12.95
C ALA A 110 -41.57 -30.52 -12.74
N ARG A 111 -41.84 -31.51 -13.60
CA ARG A 111 -41.30 -32.89 -13.47
C ARG A 111 -39.77 -32.96 -13.51
N ALA A 112 -39.11 -32.04 -14.23
CA ALA A 112 -37.64 -31.96 -14.29
C ALA A 112 -36.99 -31.73 -12.92
N PHE A 113 -37.70 -31.11 -11.98
CA PHE A 113 -37.23 -30.90 -10.60
C PHE A 113 -37.38 -32.14 -9.71
N THR A 114 -37.65 -33.31 -10.29
CA THR A 114 -37.62 -34.59 -9.59
C THR A 114 -36.35 -35.40 -9.88
N ALA A 115 -35.45 -34.95 -10.77
CA ALA A 115 -34.15 -35.60 -10.99
C ALA A 115 -33.36 -35.73 -9.68
N GLU A 116 -32.63 -36.83 -9.47
CA GLU A 116 -31.98 -37.15 -8.19
C GLU A 116 -30.92 -36.13 -7.73
N ASP A 117 -30.34 -35.39 -8.68
CA ASP A 117 -29.37 -34.30 -8.50
C ASP A 117 -30.02 -32.90 -8.42
N SER A 118 -31.37 -32.81 -8.43
CA SER A 118 -32.07 -31.55 -8.21
C SER A 118 -31.79 -30.98 -6.81
N MET A 119 -31.49 -29.68 -6.78
CA MET A 119 -31.19 -28.94 -5.55
C MET A 119 -32.37 -28.10 -5.10
N PHE A 120 -32.54 -27.99 -3.78
CA PHE A 120 -33.56 -27.16 -3.15
C PHE A 120 -32.93 -26.40 -1.99
N TRP A 121 -33.31 -25.13 -1.80
CA TRP A 121 -32.82 -24.31 -0.68
C TRP A 121 -33.84 -23.28 -0.23
N VAL A 122 -33.76 -22.85 1.02
CA VAL A 122 -34.64 -21.78 1.53
C VAL A 122 -34.05 -20.41 1.23
N VAL A 123 -34.82 -19.57 0.55
CA VAL A 123 -34.51 -18.14 0.37
C VAL A 123 -35.28 -17.35 1.43
N ARG A 124 -34.52 -16.74 2.35
CA ARG A 124 -34.99 -15.91 3.47
C ARG A 124 -34.47 -14.48 3.30
N PRO A 125 -35.14 -13.45 3.83
CA PRO A 125 -34.58 -12.10 3.85
C PRO A 125 -33.35 -12.10 4.77
N ARG A 126 -32.19 -11.66 4.27
CA ARG A 126 -31.00 -11.46 5.11
C ARG A 126 -30.61 -9.99 5.06
N ILE A 127 -30.59 -9.37 6.25
CA ILE A 127 -30.05 -8.02 6.48
C ILE A 127 -28.63 -8.21 7.00
N GLY A 128 -27.64 -7.92 6.15
CA GLY A 128 -26.23 -7.93 6.52
C GLY A 128 -25.63 -6.52 6.48
N ALA A 129 -24.45 -6.34 7.08
CA ALA A 129 -23.73 -5.06 7.05
C ALA A 129 -23.39 -4.58 5.62
N LYS A 130 -23.39 -5.49 4.63
CA LYS A 130 -23.09 -5.22 3.21
C LYS A 130 -24.34 -5.03 2.32
N GLY A 131 -25.56 -5.13 2.86
CA GLY A 131 -26.80 -4.91 2.09
C GLY A 131 -27.99 -5.80 2.49
N VAL A 132 -29.10 -5.61 1.80
CA VAL A 132 -30.34 -6.39 1.97
C VAL A 132 -30.48 -7.38 0.82
N SER A 133 -30.47 -8.67 1.12
CA SER A 133 -30.74 -9.73 0.14
C SER A 133 -32.13 -10.32 0.34
N GLY A 134 -32.77 -10.72 -0.75
CA GLY A 134 -34.14 -11.25 -0.72
C GLY A 134 -35.21 -10.20 -0.45
N VAL A 135 -35.09 -8.98 -0.99
CA VAL A 135 -36.11 -7.92 -0.82
C VAL A 135 -37.54 -8.37 -1.19
N ASP A 136 -37.68 -9.26 -2.19
CA ASP A 136 -38.96 -9.87 -2.57
C ASP A 136 -39.64 -10.64 -1.43
N THR A 137 -38.85 -11.18 -0.50
CA THR A 137 -39.30 -11.97 0.65
C THR A 137 -39.73 -11.10 1.84
N LEU A 138 -39.41 -9.79 1.85
CA LEU A 138 -39.95 -8.85 2.84
C LEU A 138 -41.46 -8.66 2.67
N LEU A 139 -41.97 -8.75 1.44
CA LEU A 139 -43.39 -8.66 1.12
C LEU A 139 -44.03 -10.04 0.92
N SER A 140 -43.32 -10.98 0.27
CA SER A 140 -43.88 -12.29 -0.12
C SER A 140 -43.68 -13.40 0.92
N GLY A 141 -42.88 -13.15 1.97
CA GLY A 141 -42.36 -14.17 2.86
C GLY A 141 -41.26 -15.04 2.24
N PRO A 142 -40.62 -15.92 3.04
CA PRO A 142 -39.62 -16.88 2.54
C PRO A 142 -40.20 -17.89 1.56
N TYR A 143 -39.36 -18.37 0.65
CA TYR A 143 -39.74 -19.38 -0.36
C TYR A 143 -38.65 -20.42 -0.54
N ILE A 144 -39.02 -21.60 -1.04
CA ILE A 144 -38.04 -22.61 -1.43
C ILE A 144 -37.64 -22.33 -2.87
N ALA A 145 -36.37 -22.07 -3.12
CA ALA A 145 -35.83 -22.06 -4.47
C ALA A 145 -35.44 -23.49 -4.86
N ALA A 146 -35.55 -23.79 -6.16
CA ALA A 146 -35.26 -25.08 -6.73
C ALA A 146 -34.40 -24.94 -7.99
N ASP A 147 -33.59 -25.95 -8.25
CA ASP A 147 -32.86 -26.11 -9.49
C ASP A 147 -33.02 -27.50 -10.08
N SER A 148 -33.08 -27.57 -11.40
CA SER A 148 -33.32 -28.83 -12.12
C SER A 148 -32.02 -29.59 -12.28
N GLY A 149 -31.99 -30.81 -11.77
CA GLY A 149 -30.92 -31.76 -12.04
C GLY A 149 -30.86 -32.18 -13.52
N THR A 150 -29.82 -32.93 -13.84
CA THR A 150 -29.52 -33.50 -15.16
C THR A 150 -29.70 -35.02 -15.23
N SER A 151 -29.88 -35.70 -14.09
CA SER A 151 -30.10 -37.15 -14.04
C SER A 151 -31.48 -37.53 -14.62
N GLU A 152 -31.52 -38.64 -15.35
CA GLU A 152 -32.76 -39.25 -15.83
C GLU A 152 -33.53 -39.98 -14.72
N HIS A 153 -32.93 -40.17 -13.54
CA HIS A 153 -33.53 -40.92 -12.43
C HIS A 153 -34.35 -40.02 -11.49
N PRO A 154 -35.68 -40.22 -11.38
CA PRO A 154 -36.52 -39.40 -10.50
C PRO A 154 -36.47 -39.89 -9.05
N LYS A 155 -36.28 -38.95 -8.12
CA LYS A 155 -36.27 -39.13 -6.68
C LYS A 155 -37.43 -38.36 -6.03
N LYS A 156 -37.89 -38.84 -4.87
CA LYS A 156 -38.96 -38.19 -4.08
C LYS A 156 -38.49 -37.55 -2.78
N HIS A 157 -37.28 -37.87 -2.31
CA HIS A 157 -36.73 -37.40 -1.04
C HIS A 157 -35.43 -36.65 -1.30
N PHE A 158 -35.39 -35.38 -0.88
CA PHE A 158 -34.29 -34.45 -1.09
C PHE A 158 -33.79 -33.90 0.23
N ILE A 159 -32.51 -33.50 0.25
CA ILE A 159 -31.91 -32.75 1.35
C ILE A 159 -31.88 -31.29 0.88
N GLY A 160 -32.57 -30.42 1.61
CA GLY A 160 -32.63 -29.00 1.34
C GLY A 160 -31.47 -28.25 2.01
N GLN A 161 -30.93 -27.25 1.32
CA GLN A 161 -29.84 -26.42 1.82
C GLN A 161 -30.39 -25.16 2.53
N GLU A 162 -29.76 -24.75 3.63
CA GLU A 162 -30.18 -23.55 4.40
C GLU A 162 -29.65 -22.23 3.82
N SER A 163 -28.72 -22.33 2.87
CA SER A 163 -28.17 -21.24 2.07
C SER A 163 -28.29 -21.61 0.57
N PRO A 164 -28.36 -20.63 -0.34
CA PRO A 164 -28.32 -20.91 -1.77
C PRO A 164 -27.04 -21.67 -2.15
N PRO A 165 -27.13 -22.69 -3.03
CA PRO A 165 -25.94 -23.25 -3.63
C PRO A 165 -25.25 -22.12 -4.41
N PRO A 166 -23.91 -22.01 -4.32
CA PRO A 166 -23.21 -20.87 -4.90
C PRO A 166 -23.12 -20.92 -6.43
N LEU A 167 -23.57 -22.03 -7.01
CA LEU A 167 -23.69 -22.33 -8.42
C LEU A 167 -25.06 -22.96 -8.69
N THR A 168 -25.79 -22.40 -9.66
CA THR A 168 -27.05 -22.96 -10.18
C THR A 168 -26.77 -23.81 -11.42
N PHE A 169 -27.55 -24.88 -11.61
CA PHE A 169 -27.45 -25.76 -12.76
C PHE A 169 -27.68 -24.97 -14.06
N GLY A 170 -26.78 -25.16 -15.02
CA GLY A 170 -26.76 -24.43 -16.29
C GLY A 170 -25.98 -23.12 -16.30
N ALA A 171 -25.40 -22.67 -15.18
CA ALA A 171 -24.40 -21.60 -15.18
C ALA A 171 -23.13 -22.07 -15.91
N LYS A 172 -22.87 -21.54 -17.11
CA LYS A 172 -21.65 -21.83 -17.88
C LYS A 172 -20.50 -20.95 -17.39
N GLY A 173 -19.32 -21.52 -17.19
CA GLY A 173 -18.14 -20.80 -16.70
C GLY A 173 -17.02 -21.74 -16.30
N THR A 174 -16.12 -21.28 -15.44
CA THR A 174 -15.01 -22.09 -14.91
C THR A 174 -14.76 -21.74 -13.44
N ARG A 175 -14.45 -22.76 -12.64
CA ARG A 175 -14.07 -22.63 -11.22
C ARG A 175 -12.55 -22.48 -11.10
N PHE A 176 -12.11 -21.62 -10.19
CA PHE A 176 -10.68 -21.45 -9.84
C PHE A 176 -10.52 -21.32 -8.33
N THR A 177 -9.34 -21.63 -7.80
CA THR A 177 -9.06 -21.54 -6.36
C THR A 177 -8.06 -20.40 -6.11
N LEU A 178 -8.39 -19.52 -5.18
CA LEU A 178 -7.56 -18.40 -4.75
C LEU A 178 -7.04 -18.65 -3.33
N HIS A 179 -5.72 -18.70 -3.18
CA HIS A 179 -5.06 -18.89 -1.89
C HIS A 179 -4.60 -17.55 -1.29
N ALA A 180 -4.87 -17.32 -0.02
CA ALA A 180 -4.46 -16.14 0.74
C ALA A 180 -4.01 -16.51 2.16
N GLU A 181 -3.20 -15.64 2.79
CA GLU A 181 -2.85 -15.77 4.22
C GLU A 181 -4.09 -15.51 5.10
N ASP A 182 -4.95 -14.56 4.70
CA ASP A 182 -6.26 -14.30 5.30
C ASP A 182 -7.31 -13.91 4.24
N MET A 183 -8.60 -14.05 4.56
CA MET A 183 -9.71 -13.67 3.67
C MET A 183 -10.00 -12.17 3.62
N GLY A 184 -9.44 -11.37 4.53
CA GLY A 184 -9.74 -9.97 4.73
C GLY A 184 -11.24 -9.72 4.87
N SER A 185 -11.82 -9.06 3.86
CA SER A 185 -13.26 -8.74 3.78
C SER A 185 -14.03 -9.61 2.79
N LEU A 186 -13.42 -10.64 2.21
CA LEU A 186 -14.08 -11.59 1.30
C LEU A 186 -15.01 -12.55 2.05
N ASP A 187 -16.12 -12.86 1.40
CA ASP A 187 -17.17 -13.76 1.87
C ASP A 187 -17.85 -14.43 0.67
N VAL A 188 -18.61 -15.51 0.88
CA VAL A 188 -19.36 -16.19 -0.17
C VAL A 188 -20.35 -15.22 -0.83
N GLY A 189 -20.36 -15.18 -2.16
CA GLY A 189 -21.11 -14.20 -2.95
C GLY A 189 -20.38 -12.88 -3.22
N SER A 190 -19.16 -12.67 -2.70
CA SER A 190 -18.36 -11.48 -3.04
C SER A 190 -18.07 -11.43 -4.54
N PRO A 191 -18.21 -10.27 -5.20
CA PRO A 191 -18.09 -10.17 -6.66
C PRO A 191 -16.64 -10.36 -7.13
N VAL A 192 -16.48 -10.97 -8.31
CA VAL A 192 -15.21 -11.06 -9.03
C VAL A 192 -15.26 -10.15 -10.25
N TYR A 193 -14.29 -9.25 -10.36
CA TYR A 193 -14.22 -8.19 -11.36
C TYR A 193 -13.11 -8.42 -12.40
N TYR A 194 -13.43 -8.22 -13.66
CA TYR A 194 -12.45 -8.02 -14.73
C TYR A 194 -12.62 -6.60 -15.29
N ARG A 195 -11.56 -5.78 -15.25
CA ARG A 195 -11.59 -4.36 -15.68
C ARG A 195 -12.78 -3.57 -15.10
N ARG A 196 -13.10 -3.77 -13.81
CA ARG A 196 -14.24 -3.18 -13.06
C ARG A 196 -15.64 -3.66 -13.47
N ILE A 197 -15.76 -4.65 -14.36
CA ILE A 197 -17.03 -5.30 -14.71
C ILE A 197 -17.14 -6.58 -13.87
N GLN A 198 -18.28 -6.80 -13.19
CA GLN A 198 -18.52 -8.06 -12.47
C GLN A 198 -18.67 -9.19 -13.49
N VAL A 199 -17.80 -10.19 -13.41
CA VAL A 199 -17.78 -11.37 -14.29
C VAL A 199 -17.99 -12.69 -13.54
N GLY A 200 -17.90 -12.67 -12.21
CA GLY A 200 -18.02 -13.85 -11.37
C GLY A 200 -18.35 -13.53 -9.91
N GLN A 201 -18.23 -14.55 -9.06
CA GLN A 201 -18.41 -14.44 -7.60
C GLN A 201 -17.57 -15.49 -6.86
N VAL A 202 -17.26 -15.22 -5.59
CA VAL A 202 -16.75 -16.22 -4.63
C VAL A 202 -17.86 -17.23 -4.34
N VAL A 203 -17.56 -18.52 -4.50
CA VAL A 203 -18.52 -19.62 -4.34
C VAL A 203 -18.33 -20.40 -3.04
N ALA A 204 -17.11 -20.50 -2.53
CA ALA A 204 -16.83 -21.11 -1.23
C ALA A 204 -15.57 -20.51 -0.60
N CYS A 205 -15.47 -20.52 0.72
CA CYS A 205 -14.24 -20.22 1.46
C CYS A 205 -13.99 -21.35 2.46
N HIS A 206 -12.77 -21.88 2.52
CA HIS A 206 -12.36 -22.90 3.47
C HIS A 206 -10.93 -22.67 3.94
N LEU A 207 -10.61 -23.06 5.17
CA LEU A 207 -9.23 -23.07 5.67
C LEU A 207 -8.39 -24.01 4.79
N SER A 208 -7.16 -23.62 4.45
CA SER A 208 -6.25 -24.50 3.71
C SER A 208 -5.92 -25.75 4.54
N GLU A 209 -5.57 -26.85 3.86
CA GLU A 209 -5.30 -28.15 4.51
C GLU A 209 -4.17 -28.10 5.56
N ASP A 210 -3.23 -27.15 5.42
CA ASP A 210 -2.12 -26.93 6.36
C ASP A 210 -2.45 -25.95 7.50
N GLY A 211 -3.63 -25.34 7.48
CA GLY A 211 -4.11 -24.37 8.47
C GLY A 211 -3.39 -23.01 8.47
N LYS A 212 -2.55 -22.71 7.47
CA LYS A 212 -1.75 -21.47 7.42
C LYS A 212 -2.30 -20.39 6.50
N GLY A 213 -3.37 -20.69 5.78
CA GLY A 213 -4.07 -19.74 4.91
C GLY A 213 -5.52 -20.16 4.70
N VAL A 214 -6.16 -19.51 3.73
CA VAL A 214 -7.56 -19.75 3.40
C VAL A 214 -7.71 -19.80 1.89
N ASP A 215 -8.41 -20.82 1.41
CA ASP A 215 -8.70 -21.06 0.01
C ASP A 215 -10.14 -20.59 -0.32
N ALA A 216 -10.24 -19.52 -1.12
CA ALA A 216 -11.49 -19.06 -1.71
C ALA A 216 -11.66 -19.68 -3.10
N GLU A 217 -12.69 -20.50 -3.27
CA GLU A 217 -13.11 -20.92 -4.60
C GLU A 217 -13.95 -19.83 -5.25
N ILE A 218 -13.62 -19.47 -6.49
CA ILE A 218 -14.36 -18.51 -7.31
C ILE A 218 -14.95 -19.19 -8.53
N PHE A 219 -16.07 -18.65 -9.02
CA PHE A 219 -16.64 -19.01 -10.31
C PHE A 219 -16.72 -17.78 -11.21
N ILE A 220 -16.21 -17.91 -12.44
CA ILE A 220 -16.26 -16.86 -13.46
C ILE A 220 -17.15 -17.33 -14.60
N ASN A 221 -18.16 -16.52 -14.93
CA ASN A 221 -19.15 -16.86 -15.95
C ASN A 221 -18.54 -16.81 -17.35
N ALA A 222 -18.89 -17.79 -18.18
CA ALA A 222 -18.65 -17.72 -19.62
C ALA A 222 -19.46 -16.57 -20.23
N PRO A 223 -18.91 -15.78 -21.18
CA PRO A 223 -17.67 -16.01 -21.91
C PRO A 223 -16.40 -15.43 -21.27
N ASN A 224 -16.46 -14.86 -20.06
CA ASN A 224 -15.36 -14.11 -19.43
C ASN A 224 -14.31 -15.00 -18.77
N ASP A 225 -14.67 -16.25 -18.48
CA ASP A 225 -13.77 -17.35 -18.09
C ASP A 225 -12.54 -17.48 -19.01
N ARG A 226 -12.65 -17.11 -20.30
CA ARG A 226 -11.54 -17.07 -21.25
C ARG A 226 -10.39 -16.13 -20.87
N PHE A 227 -10.64 -15.13 -20.03
CA PHE A 227 -9.66 -14.10 -19.66
C PHE A 227 -8.78 -14.52 -18.48
N VAL A 228 -8.96 -15.72 -17.93
CA VAL A 228 -8.05 -16.30 -16.95
C VAL A 228 -7.05 -17.20 -17.65
N THR A 229 -5.81 -16.72 -17.69
CA THR A 229 -4.62 -17.42 -18.18
C THR A 229 -3.73 -17.86 -17.03
N THR A 230 -2.71 -18.68 -17.28
CA THR A 230 -1.74 -19.08 -16.25
C THR A 230 -1.00 -17.90 -15.62
N ASP A 231 -0.87 -16.79 -16.35
CA ASP A 231 -0.17 -15.59 -15.89
C ASP A 231 -1.10 -14.60 -15.17
N THR A 232 -2.40 -14.89 -15.09
CA THR A 232 -3.37 -14.02 -14.42
C THR A 232 -3.00 -13.80 -12.95
N ARG A 233 -3.23 -12.56 -12.49
CA ARG A 233 -2.98 -12.12 -11.11
C ARG A 233 -4.30 -11.63 -10.51
N PHE A 234 -4.63 -12.11 -9.32
CA PHE A 234 -5.83 -11.78 -8.57
C PHE A 234 -5.48 -10.93 -7.36
N TRP A 235 -6.21 -9.85 -7.08
CA TRP A 235 -6.03 -9.06 -5.86
C TRP A 235 -7.35 -8.74 -5.18
N ASN A 236 -7.26 -8.46 -3.88
CA ASN A 236 -8.39 -7.94 -3.12
C ASN A 236 -8.72 -6.53 -3.63
N ALA A 237 -9.94 -6.34 -4.12
CA ALA A 237 -10.46 -5.06 -4.61
C ALA A 237 -11.19 -4.26 -3.51
N SER A 238 -11.00 -4.65 -2.24
CA SER A 238 -11.67 -4.10 -1.08
C SER A 238 -10.70 -3.26 -0.24
N GLY A 239 -11.06 -2.01 0.04
CA GLY A 239 -10.41 -1.21 1.07
C GLY A 239 -9.96 0.18 0.63
N ILE A 240 -9.71 1.04 1.63
CA ILE A 240 -9.08 2.34 1.41
C ILE A 240 -7.57 2.11 1.42
N GLY A 241 -6.95 2.17 0.23
CA GLY A 241 -5.50 2.15 0.09
C GLY A 241 -4.88 3.46 0.59
N LEU A 242 -4.62 3.53 1.89
CA LEU A 242 -3.89 4.64 2.52
C LEU A 242 -2.41 4.27 2.62
N THR A 243 -1.63 4.64 1.61
CA THR A 243 -0.17 4.44 1.64
C THR A 243 0.50 5.72 2.12
N VAL A 244 1.27 5.60 3.21
CA VAL A 244 2.25 6.61 3.63
C VAL A 244 3.62 6.08 3.25
N ASP A 245 4.28 6.73 2.31
CA ASP A 245 5.65 6.39 1.91
C ASP A 245 6.56 7.63 1.95
N ALA A 246 7.82 7.47 1.52
CA ALA A 246 8.80 8.55 1.53
C ALA A 246 8.37 9.77 0.68
N ASP A 247 7.53 9.56 -0.34
CA ASP A 247 6.99 10.64 -1.18
C ASP A 247 5.78 11.34 -0.50
N GLY A 248 5.29 10.82 0.62
CA GLY A 248 4.23 11.39 1.45
C GLY A 248 2.95 10.55 1.50
N LEU A 249 1.81 11.23 1.66
CA LEU A 249 0.50 10.61 1.83
C LEU A 249 -0.17 10.38 0.46
N LYS A 250 -0.19 9.13 -0.01
CA LYS A 250 -0.89 8.72 -1.24
C LYS A 250 -2.26 8.13 -0.88
N ILE A 251 -3.31 8.95 -1.00
CA ILE A 251 -4.69 8.51 -0.83
C ILE A 251 -5.25 8.08 -2.19
N LYS A 252 -5.39 6.77 -2.43
CA LYS A 252 -6.14 6.26 -3.59
C LYS A 252 -7.63 6.18 -3.23
N THR A 253 -8.38 7.26 -3.50
CA THR A 253 -9.85 7.27 -3.35
C THR A 253 -10.50 6.54 -4.52
N GLU A 254 -10.63 5.22 -4.42
CA GLU A 254 -11.49 4.45 -5.32
C GLU A 254 -12.98 4.78 -5.10
N SER A 255 -13.84 4.38 -6.03
CA SER A 255 -15.25 4.78 -6.00
C SER A 255 -15.95 4.24 -4.75
N VAL A 256 -16.71 5.10 -4.07
CA VAL A 256 -17.46 4.73 -2.85
C VAL A 256 -18.43 3.56 -3.11
N SER A 257 -18.89 3.37 -4.35
CA SER A 257 -19.72 2.22 -4.73
C SER A 257 -18.98 0.88 -4.78
N THR A 258 -17.67 0.85 -5.06
CA THR A 258 -16.87 -0.39 -5.03
C THR A 258 -16.33 -0.69 -3.64
N LEU A 259 -16.12 0.33 -2.80
CA LEU A 259 -15.62 0.17 -1.42
C LEU A 259 -16.60 -0.56 -0.47
N LEU A 260 -17.91 -0.53 -0.73
CA LEU A 260 -18.92 -1.03 0.20
C LEU A 260 -19.25 -2.54 0.07
N ALA A 261 -19.06 -3.13 -1.11
CA ALA A 261 -19.33 -4.56 -1.33
C ALA A 261 -18.08 -5.43 -1.03
N GLY A 262 -16.90 -4.88 -1.28
CA GLY A 262 -15.66 -5.65 -1.42
C GLY A 262 -15.68 -6.54 -2.67
N GLY A 263 -14.63 -7.32 -2.88
CA GLY A 263 -14.53 -8.28 -3.97
C GLY A 263 -13.10 -8.61 -4.38
N VAL A 264 -12.97 -9.43 -5.42
CA VAL A 264 -11.69 -9.78 -6.05
C VAL A 264 -11.64 -9.13 -7.43
N ALA A 265 -10.48 -8.59 -7.83
CA ALA A 265 -10.24 -8.18 -9.21
C ALA A 265 -9.08 -8.98 -9.81
N PHE A 266 -9.07 -9.14 -11.13
CA PHE A 266 -7.98 -9.80 -11.84
C PHE A 266 -7.62 -9.17 -13.17
N VAL A 267 -6.37 -9.40 -13.59
CA VAL A 267 -5.87 -9.09 -14.93
C VAL A 267 -4.71 -10.02 -15.28
N GLU A 268 -4.50 -10.24 -16.56
CA GLU A 268 -3.25 -10.79 -17.11
C GLU A 268 -2.22 -9.66 -17.24
N PRO A 269 -1.04 -9.74 -16.60
CA PRO A 269 0.04 -8.77 -16.77
C PRO A 269 0.62 -8.83 -18.18
N GLY A 270 0.76 -7.68 -18.85
CA GLY A 270 1.28 -7.59 -20.22
C GLY A 270 2.79 -7.85 -20.39
N TYR A 271 3.41 -8.62 -19.50
CA TYR A 271 4.84 -8.94 -19.51
C TYR A 271 5.14 -10.27 -20.22
N GLY A 272 4.16 -11.19 -20.29
CA GLY A 272 4.32 -12.53 -20.86
C GLY A 272 3.91 -12.64 -22.32
N SER A 273 4.49 -13.60 -23.04
CA SER A 273 4.07 -13.95 -24.40
C SER A 273 2.86 -14.88 -24.39
N SER A 274 1.65 -14.30 -24.42
CA SER A 274 0.36 -14.99 -24.64
C SER A 274 0.19 -16.29 -23.83
N ALA A 275 0.03 -16.17 -22.52
CA ALA A 275 -0.14 -17.32 -21.64
C ALA A 275 -1.40 -18.14 -21.99
N PRO A 276 -1.36 -19.48 -21.89
CA PRO A 276 -2.52 -20.32 -22.17
C PRO A 276 -3.64 -20.08 -21.15
N ARG A 277 -4.89 -20.33 -21.57
CA ARG A 277 -6.06 -20.34 -20.68
C ARG A 277 -5.82 -21.32 -19.53
N ALA A 278 -6.11 -20.90 -18.30
CA ALA A 278 -5.98 -21.74 -17.13
C ALA A 278 -7.00 -22.89 -17.12
N ALA A 279 -6.59 -24.04 -16.60
CA ALA A 279 -7.47 -25.19 -16.39
C ALA A 279 -8.50 -24.91 -15.27
N GLU A 280 -9.61 -25.66 -15.28
CA GLU A 280 -10.56 -25.63 -14.17
C GLU A 280 -9.88 -26.11 -12.87
N HIS A 281 -10.25 -25.49 -11.75
CA HIS A 281 -9.61 -25.64 -10.44
C HIS A 281 -8.12 -25.26 -10.38
N ALA A 282 -7.60 -24.51 -11.35
CA ALA A 282 -6.26 -23.92 -11.24
C ALA A 282 -6.17 -23.02 -9.99
N ARG A 283 -5.03 -23.12 -9.28
CA ARG A 283 -4.73 -22.39 -8.05
C ARG A 283 -3.96 -21.10 -8.38
N PHE A 284 -4.38 -19.99 -7.79
CA PHE A 284 -3.74 -18.68 -7.90
C PHE A 284 -3.51 -18.08 -6.51
N LYS A 285 -2.48 -17.24 -6.35
CA LYS A 285 -2.35 -16.38 -5.16
C LYS A 285 -3.29 -15.19 -5.28
N LEU A 286 -4.06 -14.93 -4.22
CA LEU A 286 -4.73 -13.66 -4.00
C LEU A 286 -3.74 -12.70 -3.33
N PHE A 287 -3.46 -11.58 -3.98
CA PHE A 287 -2.61 -10.52 -3.45
C PHE A 287 -3.47 -9.50 -2.67
N GLU A 288 -2.86 -8.82 -1.69
CA GLU A 288 -3.53 -7.78 -0.89
C GLU A 288 -4.03 -6.61 -1.75
N ASP A 289 -3.28 -6.23 -2.79
CA ASP A 289 -3.57 -5.08 -3.63
C ASP A 289 -3.04 -5.25 -5.07
N GLN A 290 -3.47 -4.36 -5.97
CA GLN A 290 -3.10 -4.38 -7.39
C GLN A 290 -1.59 -4.17 -7.62
N GLN A 291 -0.93 -3.38 -6.77
CA GLN A 291 0.48 -3.03 -6.92
C GLN A 291 1.37 -4.23 -6.58
N LYS A 292 1.06 -4.98 -5.52
CA LYS A 292 1.68 -6.28 -5.19
C LYS A 292 1.34 -7.38 -6.21
N ALA A 293 0.15 -7.34 -6.81
CA ALA A 293 -0.25 -8.31 -7.85
C ALA A 293 0.49 -8.11 -9.17
N LEU A 294 0.84 -6.87 -9.52
CA LEU A 294 1.47 -6.50 -10.79
C LEU A 294 2.97 -6.23 -10.70
N SER A 295 3.57 -6.19 -9.50
CA SER A 295 5.02 -6.20 -9.36
C SER A 295 5.61 -7.46 -10.00
N PRO A 296 6.72 -7.35 -10.77
CA PRO A 296 7.50 -8.51 -11.18
C PRO A 296 7.83 -9.40 -9.97
N PRO A 297 7.97 -10.73 -10.15
CA PRO A 297 8.44 -11.59 -9.08
C PRO A 297 9.82 -11.09 -8.61
N ASP A 298 10.02 -11.03 -7.30
CA ASP A 298 11.23 -10.50 -6.68
C ASP A 298 12.49 -11.36 -6.92
N GLY A 299 12.35 -12.55 -7.51
CA GLY A 299 13.46 -13.47 -7.74
C GLY A 299 13.95 -14.14 -6.45
N GLU A 300 15.14 -14.72 -6.51
CA GLU A 300 15.77 -15.37 -5.35
C GLU A 300 16.29 -14.32 -4.33
N PRO A 301 15.97 -14.46 -3.03
CA PRO A 301 16.38 -13.51 -1.99
C PRO A 301 17.86 -13.66 -1.61
N GLY A 302 18.64 -12.59 -1.75
CA GLY A 302 19.96 -12.46 -1.15
C GLY A 302 19.88 -11.84 0.25
N TYR A 303 20.55 -12.44 1.24
CA TYR A 303 20.61 -11.89 2.60
C TYR A 303 21.95 -11.19 2.87
N ILE A 304 21.88 -9.95 3.35
CA ILE A 304 23.03 -9.13 3.72
C ILE A 304 22.91 -8.62 5.16
N ARG A 305 24.07 -8.31 5.76
CA ARG A 305 24.17 -7.70 7.09
C ARG A 305 25.03 -6.44 7.02
N MET A 306 24.70 -5.46 7.85
CA MET A 306 25.41 -4.18 7.95
C MET A 306 25.64 -3.84 9.42
N MET A 307 26.73 -3.15 9.75
CA MET A 307 27.10 -2.82 11.13
C MET A 307 27.36 -1.32 11.24
N PHE A 308 26.50 -0.59 11.95
CA PHE A 308 26.59 0.86 12.10
C PHE A 308 27.00 1.24 13.53
N ARG A 309 27.97 2.15 13.66
CA ARG A 309 28.46 2.68 14.95
C ARG A 309 27.73 3.94 15.42
N GLN A 310 26.60 4.25 14.79
CA GLN A 310 25.80 5.44 15.05
C GLN A 310 24.36 5.05 15.37
N SER A 311 23.59 5.98 15.92
CA SER A 311 22.14 5.81 16.05
C SER A 311 21.49 5.58 14.68
N LEU A 312 20.55 4.63 14.64
CA LEU A 312 19.67 4.35 13.51
C LEU A 312 18.21 4.67 13.84
N ARG A 313 17.96 5.61 14.76
CA ARG A 313 16.60 6.06 15.10
C ARG A 313 15.85 6.50 13.83
N GLY A 314 14.70 5.88 13.58
CA GLY A 314 13.89 6.08 12.37
C GLY A 314 14.10 5.01 11.29
N LEU A 315 15.08 4.11 11.45
CA LEU A 315 15.17 2.88 10.67
C LEU A 315 14.31 1.79 11.33
N GLU A 316 13.40 1.19 10.58
CA GLU A 316 12.45 0.20 11.06
C GLU A 316 12.53 -1.10 10.24
N VAL A 317 11.94 -2.18 10.76
CA VAL A 317 11.71 -3.39 9.95
C VAL A 317 10.79 -3.02 8.79
N ASN A 318 11.10 -3.49 7.59
CA ASN A 318 10.53 -3.09 6.30
C ASN A 318 11.00 -1.74 5.73
N SER A 319 11.89 -0.98 6.40
CA SER A 319 12.55 0.17 5.76
C SER A 319 13.22 -0.26 4.45
N PRO A 320 13.12 0.53 3.36
CA PRO A 320 13.65 0.12 2.07
C PRO A 320 15.18 0.06 2.07
N VAL A 321 15.70 -0.84 1.23
CA VAL A 321 17.11 -0.93 0.89
C VAL A 321 17.24 -0.64 -0.59
N GLU A 322 17.90 0.46 -0.92
CA GLU A 322 17.96 1.00 -2.28
C GLU A 322 19.37 0.97 -2.82
N PHE A 323 19.52 0.64 -4.11
CA PHE A 323 20.77 0.84 -4.85
C PHE A 323 20.55 1.90 -5.92
N MET A 324 21.28 3.02 -5.85
CA MET A 324 21.15 4.15 -6.80
C MET A 324 19.70 4.66 -6.99
N GLY A 325 18.85 4.60 -5.94
CA GLY A 325 17.44 4.99 -5.98
C GLY A 325 16.46 3.91 -6.47
N ILE A 326 16.95 2.71 -6.77
CA ILE A 326 16.11 1.54 -7.07
C ILE A 326 15.93 0.73 -5.80
N ASN A 327 14.68 0.48 -5.37
CA ASN A 327 14.35 -0.35 -4.22
C ASN A 327 14.72 -1.82 -4.48
N LEU A 328 15.91 -2.21 -4.01
CA LEU A 328 16.46 -3.55 -4.14
C LEU A 328 15.90 -4.52 -3.09
N GLY A 329 15.31 -4.02 -2.00
CA GLY A 329 14.78 -4.89 -0.93
C GLY A 329 14.41 -4.14 0.34
N ARG A 330 14.49 -4.82 1.48
CA ARG A 330 14.03 -4.29 2.77
C ARG A 330 14.84 -4.77 3.96
N VAL A 331 14.88 -3.94 5.00
CA VAL A 331 15.38 -4.29 6.32
C VAL A 331 14.48 -5.36 6.94
N VAL A 332 15.08 -6.42 7.48
CA VAL A 332 14.39 -7.53 8.16
C VAL A 332 14.68 -7.60 9.66
N SER A 333 15.80 -7.04 10.13
CA SER A 333 16.08 -6.86 11.56
C SER A 333 16.92 -5.61 11.82
N VAL A 334 16.76 -5.04 13.03
CA VAL A 334 17.57 -3.95 13.57
C VAL A 334 17.88 -4.28 15.02
N ASP A 335 19.07 -4.81 15.25
CA ASP A 335 19.52 -5.37 16.52
C ASP A 335 20.68 -4.53 17.09
N LEU A 336 20.95 -4.67 18.40
CA LEU A 336 22.09 -4.01 19.05
C LEU A 336 23.10 -5.05 19.52
N ASP A 337 24.33 -4.93 19.05
CA ASP A 337 25.47 -5.76 19.44
C ASP A 337 26.36 -5.00 20.43
N TYR A 338 27.02 -5.75 21.32
CA TYR A 338 27.92 -5.21 22.34
C TYR A 338 29.29 -5.87 22.24
N ASP A 339 30.26 -5.10 21.72
CA ASP A 339 31.65 -5.51 21.72
C ASP A 339 32.24 -5.30 23.13
N ALA A 340 32.43 -6.41 23.86
CA ALA A 340 32.98 -6.40 25.21
C ALA A 340 34.45 -5.95 25.28
N ALA A 341 35.22 -6.04 24.18
CA ALA A 341 36.61 -5.62 24.14
C ALA A 341 36.73 -4.10 23.99
N SER A 342 35.95 -3.51 23.08
CA SER A 342 35.89 -2.04 22.92
C SER A 342 34.94 -1.34 23.91
N LYS A 343 34.07 -2.11 24.58
CA LYS A 343 32.95 -1.65 25.43
C LYS A 343 31.99 -0.72 24.69
N SER A 344 31.83 -0.94 23.38
CA SER A 344 30.97 -0.14 22.51
C SER A 344 29.76 -0.92 22.02
N PHE A 345 28.66 -0.21 21.78
CA PHE A 345 27.50 -0.75 21.10
C PHE A 345 27.54 -0.45 19.60
N SER A 346 27.13 -1.39 18.77
CA SER A 346 26.94 -1.20 17.33
C SER A 346 25.56 -1.73 16.93
N SER A 347 24.85 -1.02 16.04
CA SER A 347 23.61 -1.52 15.47
C SER A 347 23.90 -2.49 14.34
N ILE A 348 23.39 -3.72 14.45
CA ILE A 348 23.41 -4.72 13.38
C ILE A 348 22.09 -4.62 12.63
N VAL A 349 22.15 -4.42 11.31
CA VAL A 349 20.98 -4.38 10.44
C VAL A 349 21.02 -5.58 9.51
N GLY A 350 20.04 -6.47 9.61
CA GLY A 350 19.78 -7.52 8.64
C GLY A 350 18.88 -7.00 7.52
N ALA A 351 19.18 -7.33 6.27
CA ALA A 351 18.33 -7.00 5.13
C ALA A 351 18.24 -8.16 4.12
N VAL A 352 17.10 -8.21 3.43
CA VAL A 352 16.91 -9.04 2.23
C VAL A 352 16.94 -8.13 1.01
N ILE A 353 17.63 -8.56 -0.04
CA ILE A 353 17.77 -7.89 -1.33
C ILE A 353 17.44 -8.84 -2.47
N TYR A 354 17.03 -8.28 -3.60
CA TYR A 354 16.44 -8.98 -4.73
C TYR A 354 17.14 -8.52 -6.02
N PRO A 355 18.21 -9.22 -6.46
CA PRO A 355 19.04 -8.79 -7.60
C PRO A 355 18.25 -8.59 -8.89
N ASP A 356 17.20 -9.39 -9.12
CA ASP A 356 16.34 -9.33 -10.31
C ASP A 356 15.63 -7.97 -10.47
N ARG A 357 15.44 -7.21 -9.37
CA ARG A 357 14.91 -5.84 -9.43
C ARG A 357 15.82 -4.83 -10.14
N LEU A 358 17.08 -5.19 -10.41
CA LEU A 358 17.97 -4.40 -11.27
C LEU A 358 17.72 -4.63 -12.78
N GLY A 359 16.85 -5.58 -13.16
CA GLY A 359 16.46 -5.87 -14.54
C GLY A 359 17.67 -6.15 -15.44
N GLN A 360 17.77 -5.43 -16.57
CA GLN A 360 18.86 -5.58 -17.55
C GLN A 360 20.28 -5.39 -16.97
N ALA A 361 20.43 -4.72 -15.83
CA ALA A 361 21.72 -4.64 -15.17
C ALA A 361 22.09 -5.97 -14.48
N ASN A 362 21.12 -6.70 -13.90
CA ASN A 362 21.33 -8.04 -13.37
C ASN A 362 21.65 -9.03 -14.49
N GLU A 363 20.90 -8.97 -15.61
CA GLU A 363 21.13 -9.82 -16.79
C GLU A 363 22.59 -9.74 -17.27
N LYS A 364 23.13 -8.54 -17.45
CA LYS A 364 24.54 -8.33 -17.87
C LYS A 364 25.56 -8.79 -16.83
N ILE A 365 25.24 -8.66 -15.54
CA ILE A 365 26.08 -9.17 -14.44
C ILE A 365 26.13 -10.70 -14.49
N LEU A 366 24.99 -11.37 -14.69
CA LEU A 366 24.88 -12.81 -14.83
C LEU A 366 25.54 -13.34 -16.12
N GLU A 367 25.38 -12.66 -17.25
CA GLU A 367 26.11 -12.97 -18.50
C GLU A 367 27.64 -12.95 -18.30
N THR A 368 28.13 -12.02 -17.47
CA THR A 368 29.57 -11.87 -17.18
C THR A 368 30.09 -12.91 -16.19
N LEU A 369 29.28 -13.34 -15.21
CA LEU A 369 29.67 -14.25 -14.12
C LEU A 369 29.32 -15.73 -14.40
N GLY A 370 28.46 -16.00 -15.38
CA GLY A 370 27.82 -17.30 -15.59
C GLY A 370 26.77 -17.59 -14.53
N THR A 371 26.49 -18.87 -14.29
CA THR A 371 25.53 -19.29 -13.25
C THR A 371 25.87 -18.69 -11.89
N PRO A 372 24.91 -18.07 -11.18
CA PRO A 372 25.16 -17.53 -9.85
C PRO A 372 25.39 -18.68 -8.87
N ASP A 373 26.55 -18.66 -8.24
CA ASP A 373 26.90 -19.47 -7.08
C ASP A 373 27.26 -18.49 -5.95
N ASP A 374 26.98 -18.89 -4.71
CA ASP A 374 27.29 -18.18 -3.48
C ASP A 374 28.71 -17.58 -3.47
N SER A 375 29.69 -18.36 -3.95
CA SER A 375 31.11 -17.96 -4.01
C SER A 375 31.36 -16.85 -5.03
N ARG A 376 30.70 -16.92 -6.20
CA ARG A 376 30.80 -15.91 -7.27
C ARG A 376 30.12 -14.62 -6.86
N THR A 377 28.94 -14.70 -6.23
CA THR A 377 28.21 -13.55 -5.70
C THR A 377 29.01 -12.83 -4.61
N ALA A 378 29.63 -13.60 -3.69
CA ALA A 378 30.52 -13.04 -2.68
C ALA A 378 31.75 -12.34 -3.30
N GLN A 379 32.33 -12.92 -4.36
CA GLN A 379 33.47 -12.31 -5.06
C GLN A 379 33.08 -11.03 -5.82
N LEU A 380 31.94 -11.00 -6.50
CA LEU A 380 31.39 -9.79 -7.13
C LEU A 380 31.23 -8.67 -6.11
N ILE A 381 30.61 -8.96 -4.96
CA ILE A 381 30.40 -7.98 -3.89
C ILE A 381 31.75 -7.53 -3.30
N ALA A 382 32.74 -8.42 -3.18
CA ALA A 382 34.10 -8.03 -2.77
C ALA A 382 34.73 -7.03 -3.75
N ASP A 383 34.56 -7.24 -5.06
CA ASP A 383 35.08 -6.33 -6.10
C ASP A 383 34.32 -4.99 -6.13
N PHE A 384 33.01 -5.00 -5.89
CA PHE A 384 32.25 -3.76 -5.64
C PHE A 384 32.72 -3.04 -4.36
N VAL A 385 33.02 -3.76 -3.27
CA VAL A 385 33.54 -3.17 -2.03
C VAL A 385 34.93 -2.54 -2.21
N LYS A 386 35.79 -3.13 -3.06
CA LYS A 386 37.07 -2.52 -3.51
C LYS A 386 36.83 -1.24 -4.31
N GLN A 387 35.80 -1.20 -5.16
CA GLN A 387 35.36 -0.01 -5.90
C GLN A 387 34.60 1.02 -5.04
N GLY A 388 34.46 0.78 -3.73
CA GLY A 388 33.88 1.73 -2.78
C GLY A 388 32.40 1.50 -2.46
N LEU A 389 31.82 0.33 -2.77
CA LEU A 389 30.45 -0.02 -2.34
C LEU A 389 30.33 0.06 -0.82
N ARG A 390 29.43 0.90 -0.32
CA ARG A 390 29.11 1.03 1.10
C ARG A 390 27.60 1.14 1.29
N ALA A 391 27.14 0.74 2.46
CA ALA A 391 25.79 1.04 2.96
C ALA A 391 25.79 2.32 3.78
N GLN A 392 24.82 3.20 3.56
CA GLN A 392 24.64 4.46 4.29
C GLN A 392 23.18 4.61 4.73
N PRO A 393 22.90 4.96 6.00
CA PRO A 393 21.55 5.33 6.40
C PRO A 393 21.26 6.74 5.88
N ARG A 394 20.15 6.91 5.15
CA ARG A 394 19.69 8.18 4.60
C ARG A 394 18.26 8.47 5.06
N SER A 395 17.90 9.74 5.15
CA SER A 395 16.54 10.13 5.52
C SER A 395 15.60 9.94 4.33
N ALA A 396 14.55 9.15 4.54
CA ALA A 396 13.44 9.00 3.61
C ALA A 396 12.50 10.21 3.68
N SER A 397 12.29 10.74 4.89
CA SER A 397 11.51 11.96 5.13
C SER A 397 12.09 12.75 6.29
N LEU A 398 12.40 14.02 6.02
CA LEU A 398 12.87 14.98 7.03
C LEU A 398 11.77 15.35 8.04
N LEU A 399 10.50 15.08 7.72
CA LEU A 399 9.36 15.43 8.58
C LEU A 399 9.06 14.33 9.61
N THR A 400 9.16 13.05 9.22
CA THR A 400 8.93 11.91 10.12
C THR A 400 10.23 11.43 10.79
N GLY A 401 11.39 11.79 10.24
CA GLY A 401 12.69 11.26 10.66
C GLY A 401 12.94 9.82 10.21
N GLN A 402 12.08 9.26 9.35
CA GLN A 402 12.22 7.89 8.86
C GLN A 402 13.50 7.75 8.02
N LEU A 403 14.17 6.61 8.18
CA LEU A 403 15.41 6.26 7.48
C LEU A 403 15.20 5.09 6.51
N TYR A 404 16.03 5.07 5.48
CA TYR A 404 16.24 3.94 4.58
C TYR A 404 17.74 3.65 4.47
N ILE A 405 18.09 2.48 3.92
CA ILE A 405 19.47 2.13 3.62
C ILE A 405 19.74 2.39 2.14
N SER A 406 20.74 3.22 1.86
CA SER A 406 21.26 3.43 0.51
C SER A 406 22.57 2.65 0.34
N LEU A 407 22.59 1.76 -0.65
CA LEU A 407 23.78 1.07 -1.17
C LEU A 407 24.33 1.88 -2.34
N GLY A 408 25.61 2.22 -2.32
CA GLY A 408 26.23 2.98 -3.39
C GLY A 408 27.75 3.00 -3.35
N PHE A 409 28.37 3.49 -4.43
CA PHE A 409 29.82 3.62 -4.56
C PHE A 409 30.30 4.99 -4.06
N PHE A 410 31.21 5.00 -3.10
CA PHE A 410 31.77 6.20 -2.49
C PHE A 410 33.26 6.30 -2.81
N ALA A 411 33.65 7.23 -3.70
CA ALA A 411 35.01 7.35 -4.21
C ALA A 411 36.10 7.53 -3.13
N ASN A 412 35.75 8.14 -1.99
CA ASN A 412 36.66 8.40 -0.86
C ASN A 412 36.40 7.46 0.33
N ALA A 413 35.82 6.27 0.11
CA ALA A 413 35.61 5.30 1.18
C ALA A 413 36.95 4.73 1.68
N ALA A 414 37.15 4.72 2.99
CA ALA A 414 38.30 4.06 3.61
C ALA A 414 38.31 2.56 3.23
N PRO A 415 39.48 1.96 2.88
CA PRO A 415 39.58 0.52 2.63
C PRO A 415 39.15 -0.30 3.85
N VAL A 416 38.40 -1.38 3.61
CA VAL A 416 37.92 -2.31 4.65
C VAL A 416 38.21 -3.72 4.17
N GLN A 417 38.63 -4.61 5.07
CA GLN A 417 38.74 -6.04 4.76
C GLN A 417 37.34 -6.64 4.59
N PHE A 418 37.11 -7.33 3.49
CA PHE A 418 35.84 -7.97 3.18
C PHE A 418 35.98 -9.49 3.27
N ASP A 419 35.17 -10.13 4.10
CA ASP A 419 35.13 -11.59 4.23
C ASP A 419 34.13 -12.18 3.23
N VAL A 420 34.66 -12.82 2.19
CA VAL A 420 33.88 -13.54 1.17
C VAL A 420 33.19 -14.81 1.69
N ASN A 421 33.62 -15.33 2.84
CA ASN A 421 33.07 -16.55 3.44
C ASN A 421 31.94 -16.25 4.45
N ALA A 422 31.73 -14.98 4.80
CA ALA A 422 30.65 -14.58 5.69
C ALA A 422 29.28 -14.97 5.11
N ARG A 423 28.41 -15.54 5.94
CA ARG A 423 27.02 -15.86 5.63
C ARG A 423 26.13 -15.40 6.79
N PRO A 424 25.23 -14.41 6.61
CA PRO A 424 25.10 -13.53 5.44
C PRO A 424 26.34 -12.65 5.22
N LEU A 425 26.51 -12.15 4.00
CA LEU A 425 27.61 -11.26 3.63
C LEU A 425 27.50 -9.92 4.37
N ILE A 426 28.63 -9.38 4.83
CA ILE A 426 28.68 -8.13 5.62
C ILE A 426 29.06 -6.96 4.70
N ILE A 427 28.10 -6.11 4.36
CA ILE A 427 28.35 -4.91 3.54
C ILE A 427 28.94 -3.81 4.43
N PRO A 428 30.14 -3.27 4.12
CA PRO A 428 30.75 -2.22 4.94
C PRO A 428 29.95 -0.92 4.88
N THR A 429 29.91 -0.17 5.99
CA THR A 429 29.04 0.99 6.15
C THR A 429 29.80 2.32 6.10
N VAL A 430 29.10 3.42 5.85
CA VAL A 430 29.57 4.79 6.09
C VAL A 430 28.55 5.60 6.90
N PRO A 431 28.99 6.62 7.69
CA PRO A 431 28.06 7.43 8.47
C PRO A 431 27.07 8.23 7.61
N GLY A 432 25.87 8.44 8.16
CA GLY A 432 24.80 9.24 7.55
C GLY A 432 25.17 10.71 7.38
N GLU A 433 24.53 11.37 6.41
CA GLU A 433 24.90 12.76 6.02
C GLU A 433 24.45 13.81 7.05
N LEU A 434 23.28 13.62 7.66
CA LEU A 434 22.75 14.52 8.69
C LEU A 434 23.64 14.55 9.94
N GLU A 435 24.22 13.42 10.32
CA GLU A 435 25.14 13.33 11.47
C GLU A 435 26.44 14.09 11.18
N LYS A 436 27.01 13.92 9.96
CA LYS A 436 28.18 14.69 9.50
C LYS A 436 27.91 16.19 9.47
N MET A 437 26.70 16.62 9.11
CA MET A 437 26.33 18.04 9.20
C MET A 437 26.27 18.53 10.65
N GLN A 438 25.71 17.75 11.58
CA GLN A 438 25.70 18.09 13.01
C GLN A 438 27.12 18.20 13.58
N GLU A 439 28.01 17.25 13.29
CA GLU A 439 29.42 17.30 13.65
C GLU A 439 30.11 18.56 13.09
N GLN A 440 29.90 18.88 11.81
CA GLN A 440 30.47 20.07 11.18
C GLN A 440 29.94 21.37 11.79
N VAL A 441 28.65 21.45 12.13
CA VAL A 441 28.07 22.61 12.82
C VAL A 441 28.64 22.76 14.23
N GLN A 442 28.79 21.67 14.99
CA GLN A 442 29.43 21.69 16.31
C GLN A 442 30.89 22.17 16.22
N LEU A 443 31.66 21.69 15.24
CA LEU A 443 33.03 22.14 14.99
C LEU A 443 33.12 23.62 14.61
N ILE A 444 32.12 24.17 13.91
CA ILE A 444 32.03 25.61 13.63
C ILE A 444 31.73 26.39 14.92
N VAL A 445 30.73 25.96 15.70
CA VAL A 445 30.38 26.59 16.99
C VAL A 445 31.58 26.58 17.95
N GLU A 446 32.32 25.48 18.02
CA GLU A 446 33.52 25.36 18.86
C GLU A 446 34.67 26.25 18.37
N LYS A 447 34.88 26.36 17.05
CA LYS A 447 35.87 27.30 16.50
C LYS A 447 35.49 28.75 16.74
N VAL A 448 34.20 29.09 16.66
CA VAL A 448 33.68 30.44 16.92
C VAL A 448 33.79 30.81 18.40
N SER A 449 33.45 29.91 19.32
CA SER A 449 33.56 30.17 20.77
C SER A 449 35.02 30.31 21.25
N LYS A 450 35.97 29.71 20.53
CA LYS A 450 37.42 29.85 20.77
C LYS A 450 38.04 31.12 20.16
N LEU A 451 37.29 31.97 19.46
CA LEU A 451 37.81 33.25 18.95
C LEU A 451 38.18 34.16 20.12
N PRO A 452 39.43 34.64 20.23
CA PRO A 452 39.89 35.40 21.39
C PRO A 452 39.48 36.89 21.29
N VAL A 453 38.17 37.16 21.35
CA VAL A 453 37.59 38.51 21.23
C VAL A 453 38.22 39.49 22.22
N GLN A 454 38.57 39.04 23.44
CA GLN A 454 39.24 39.86 24.45
C GLN A 454 40.67 40.25 24.05
N LYS A 455 41.41 39.39 23.33
CA LYS A 455 42.74 39.75 22.80
C LYS A 455 42.62 40.75 21.65
N ILE A 456 41.61 40.58 20.78
CA ILE A 456 41.33 41.51 19.68
C ILE A 456 40.97 42.90 20.25
N ALA A 457 40.06 42.96 21.23
CA ALA A 457 39.68 44.19 21.92
C ALA A 457 40.85 44.81 22.71
N GLY A 458 41.66 44.00 23.39
CA GLY A 458 42.83 44.47 24.14
C GLY A 458 43.90 45.08 23.23
N ASN A 459 44.19 44.45 22.09
CA ASN A 459 45.14 44.99 21.11
C ASN A 459 44.63 46.30 20.49
N LEU A 460 43.33 46.38 20.16
CA LEU A 460 42.70 47.63 19.70
C LEU A 460 42.82 48.75 20.74
N ASN A 461 42.51 48.47 22.00
CA ASN A 461 42.56 49.47 23.08
C ASN A 461 44.00 49.94 23.35
N GLY A 462 44.98 49.02 23.30
CA GLY A 462 46.40 49.37 23.40
C GLY A 462 46.90 50.23 22.23
N SER A 463 46.49 49.93 21.00
CA SER A 463 46.81 50.76 19.83
C SER A 463 46.19 52.17 19.91
N LEU A 464 44.98 52.29 20.44
CA LEU A 464 44.31 53.58 20.64
C LEU A 464 44.95 54.42 21.76
N ASP A 465 45.35 53.78 22.87
CA ASP A 465 46.06 54.44 23.97
C ASP A 465 47.44 54.96 23.52
N GLU A 466 48.18 54.18 22.74
CA GLU A 466 49.49 54.60 22.21
C GLU A 466 49.39 55.73 21.17
N ALA A 467 48.36 55.69 20.32
CA ALA A 467 48.02 56.82 19.45
C ALA A 467 47.70 58.09 20.27
N HIS A 468 46.92 57.95 21.35
CA HIS A 468 46.56 59.08 22.22
C HIS A 468 47.79 59.69 22.93
N LYS A 469 48.73 58.87 23.41
CA LYS A 469 50.03 59.33 23.96
C LYS A 469 50.85 60.08 22.91
N THR A 470 50.94 59.54 21.70
CA THR A 470 51.70 60.16 20.59
C THR A 470 51.14 61.54 20.24
N PHE A 471 49.82 61.68 20.15
CA PHE A 471 49.17 62.99 19.96
C PHE A 471 49.45 63.96 21.12
N LYS A 472 49.46 63.47 22.37
CA LYS A 472 49.75 64.29 23.55
C LYS A 472 51.19 64.80 23.57
N LEU A 473 52.17 63.94 23.28
CA LEU A 473 53.59 64.30 23.11
C LEU A 473 53.78 65.36 22.02
N PHE A 474 53.19 65.14 20.85
CA PHE A 474 53.24 66.09 19.73
C PHE A 474 52.66 67.47 20.10
N ASN A 475 51.51 67.49 20.79
CA ASN A 475 50.87 68.74 21.21
C ASN A 475 51.61 69.44 22.37
N ALA A 476 52.24 68.69 23.27
CA ALA A 476 52.96 69.24 24.42
C ALA A 476 54.35 69.76 24.08
N ASP A 477 55.13 68.98 23.32
CA ASP A 477 56.57 69.24 23.15
C ASP A 477 56.88 69.90 21.79
N VAL A 478 56.13 69.56 20.74
CA VAL A 478 56.45 69.98 19.35
C VAL A 478 55.70 71.27 18.94
N MET A 479 54.46 71.47 19.41
CA MET A 479 53.70 72.71 19.10
C MET A 479 54.33 73.98 19.68
N PRO A 480 54.81 74.04 20.94
CA PRO A 480 55.42 75.26 21.48
C PRO A 480 56.72 75.66 20.78
N GLU A 481 57.55 74.67 20.43
CA GLU A 481 58.76 74.87 19.60
C GLU A 481 58.40 75.43 18.21
N LEU A 482 57.40 74.86 17.53
CA LEU A 482 56.92 75.40 16.26
C LEU A 482 56.41 76.84 16.36
N HIS A 483 55.67 77.20 17.41
CA HIS A 483 55.27 78.58 17.66
C HIS A 483 56.48 79.51 17.91
N THR A 484 57.50 79.02 18.63
CA THR A 484 58.73 79.78 18.92
C THR A 484 59.54 80.03 17.64
N VAL A 485 59.76 79.01 16.81
CA VAL A 485 60.44 79.11 15.50
C VAL A 485 59.70 80.07 14.56
N LEU A 486 58.36 80.00 14.50
CA LEU A 486 57.56 80.92 13.70
C LEU A 486 57.66 82.38 14.22
N GLY A 487 57.71 82.58 15.53
CA GLY A 487 57.93 83.90 16.15
C GLY A 487 59.31 84.47 15.85
N GLN A 488 60.36 83.67 16.00
CA GLN A 488 61.74 84.05 15.66
C GLN A 488 61.90 84.34 14.16
N SER A 489 61.27 83.55 13.30
CA SER A 489 61.25 83.78 11.85
C SER A 489 60.59 85.10 11.49
N ARG A 490 59.49 85.48 12.17
CA ARG A 490 58.83 86.79 11.98
C ARG A 490 59.74 87.95 12.41
N SER A 491 60.37 87.84 13.58
CA SER A 491 61.29 88.88 14.08
C SER A 491 62.51 89.06 13.18
N THR A 492 63.04 87.96 12.61
CA THR A 492 64.11 88.00 11.60
C THR A 492 63.67 88.73 10.32
N MET A 493 62.40 88.58 9.93
CA MET A 493 61.81 89.25 8.77
C MET A 493 61.63 90.76 8.99
N GLU A 494 61.24 91.15 10.21
CA GLU A 494 61.17 92.56 10.64
C GLU A 494 62.58 93.21 10.64
N MET A 495 63.63 92.50 11.09
CA MET A 495 65.01 92.97 11.00
C MET A 495 65.51 93.08 9.54
N ALA A 496 65.15 92.14 8.67
CA ALA A 496 65.54 92.18 7.25
C ALA A 496 64.86 93.31 6.46
N GLY A 497 63.63 93.70 6.85
CA GLY A 497 62.89 94.82 6.26
C GLY A 497 63.48 96.21 6.53
N ALA A 498 64.36 96.34 7.54
CA ALA A 498 65.00 97.60 7.92
C ALA A 498 66.39 97.83 7.27
N ALA A 499 66.88 96.90 6.44
CA ALA A 499 68.23 96.95 5.85
C ALA A 499 68.26 97.75 4.52
N PRO A 500 69.03 98.86 4.38
CA PRO A 500 68.86 99.81 3.26
C PRO A 500 69.49 99.45 1.90
N ALA A 501 69.95 98.22 1.67
CA ALA A 501 70.66 97.84 0.44
C ALA A 501 70.16 96.51 -0.15
N GLU A 502 70.08 96.43 -1.48
CA GLU A 502 69.54 95.26 -2.18
C GLU A 502 70.43 94.01 -2.07
N ASP A 503 71.75 94.17 -2.07
CA ASP A 503 72.74 93.07 -1.98
C ASP A 503 73.17 92.72 -0.54
N SER A 504 72.37 93.04 0.47
CA SER A 504 72.70 92.66 1.86
C SER A 504 72.70 91.13 2.04
N PRO A 505 73.78 90.50 2.56
CA PRO A 505 73.81 89.07 2.82
C PRO A 505 72.72 88.63 3.83
N VAL A 506 72.23 89.55 4.66
CA VAL A 506 71.10 89.32 5.58
C VAL A 506 69.79 89.09 4.81
N ARG A 507 69.55 89.81 3.69
CA ARG A 507 68.36 89.59 2.84
C ARG A 507 68.46 88.26 2.08
N GLN A 508 69.64 87.89 1.58
CA GLN A 508 69.83 86.57 0.96
C GLN A 508 69.62 85.43 1.96
N GLN A 509 70.11 85.57 3.19
CA GLN A 509 69.90 84.58 4.24
C GLN A 509 68.41 84.49 4.64
N ALA A 510 67.72 85.62 4.79
CA ALA A 510 66.29 85.66 5.09
C ALA A 510 65.44 85.00 3.97
N ASN A 511 65.77 85.23 2.70
CA ASN A 511 65.10 84.58 1.56
C ASN A 511 65.31 83.06 1.57
N ARG A 512 66.53 82.58 1.86
CA ARG A 512 66.81 81.13 2.00
C ARG A 512 66.04 80.51 3.17
N THR A 513 65.97 81.19 4.31
CA THR A 513 65.17 80.75 5.46
C THR A 513 63.68 80.69 5.09
N MET A 514 63.16 81.67 4.34
CA MET A 514 61.76 81.65 3.87
C MET A 514 61.48 80.49 2.91
N ASP A 515 62.36 80.20 1.96
CA ASP A 515 62.25 79.02 1.09
C ASP A 515 62.20 77.72 1.90
N GLU A 516 63.07 77.59 2.92
CA GLU A 516 63.16 76.38 3.74
C GLU A 516 61.98 76.23 4.72
N VAL A 517 61.49 77.34 5.29
CA VAL A 517 60.24 77.38 6.07
C VAL A 517 59.03 77.06 5.18
N GLN A 518 58.97 77.56 3.94
CA GLN A 518 57.88 77.27 3.02
C GLN A 518 57.90 75.81 2.54
N ARG A 519 59.09 75.22 2.32
CA ARG A 519 59.26 73.78 2.06
C ARG A 519 58.78 72.94 3.25
N THR A 520 59.16 73.33 4.47
CA THR A 520 58.75 72.65 5.72
C THR A 520 57.24 72.75 5.96
N ALA A 521 56.64 73.93 5.76
CA ALA A 521 55.19 74.10 5.84
C ALA A 521 54.45 73.25 4.79
N ARG A 522 55.02 73.11 3.59
CA ARG A 522 54.48 72.25 2.53
C ARG A 522 54.59 70.75 2.89
N SER A 523 55.70 70.29 3.45
CA SER A 523 55.86 68.89 3.88
C SER A 523 54.96 68.53 5.06
N VAL A 524 54.83 69.43 6.05
CA VAL A 524 53.85 69.28 7.15
C VAL A 524 52.43 69.22 6.61
N ARG A 525 52.04 70.10 5.67
CA ARG A 525 50.71 70.06 5.05
C ARG A 525 50.44 68.76 4.30
N VAL A 526 51.42 68.26 3.54
CA VAL A 526 51.31 66.96 2.84
C VAL A 526 51.14 65.80 3.82
N LEU A 527 51.83 65.83 4.96
CA LEU A 527 51.67 64.84 6.04
C LEU A 527 50.28 64.92 6.67
N THR A 528 49.80 66.12 7.01
CA THR A 528 48.47 66.34 7.60
C THR A 528 47.34 65.97 6.64
N ASP A 529 47.42 66.37 5.36
CA ASP A 529 46.44 65.98 4.34
C ASP A 529 46.43 64.46 4.11
N TYR A 530 47.59 63.79 4.20
CA TYR A 530 47.67 62.33 4.11
C TYR A 530 47.03 61.64 5.31
N ILE A 531 47.34 62.06 6.54
CA ILE A 531 46.76 61.51 7.78
C ILE A 531 45.26 61.78 7.85
N SER A 532 44.80 62.97 7.45
CA SER A 532 43.37 63.33 7.41
C SER A 532 42.56 62.50 6.41
N ARG A 533 43.20 61.94 5.37
CA ARG A 533 42.56 61.08 4.37
C ARG A 533 42.70 59.59 4.67
N ASN A 534 43.72 59.20 5.44
CA ASN A 534 44.06 57.81 5.75
C ASN A 534 44.38 57.68 7.25
N PRO A 535 43.41 57.92 8.18
CA PRO A 535 43.66 57.87 9.62
C PRO A 535 44.16 56.49 10.09
N GLU A 536 43.81 55.42 9.38
CA GLU A 536 44.29 54.05 9.62
C GLU A 536 45.80 53.87 9.40
N ALA A 537 46.47 54.75 8.66
CA ALA A 537 47.92 54.74 8.47
C ALA A 537 48.68 54.99 9.78
N LEU A 538 48.04 55.63 10.79
CA LEU A 538 48.58 55.79 12.14
C LEU A 538 48.66 54.46 12.91
N ILE A 539 47.76 53.51 12.61
CA ILE A 539 47.63 52.23 13.32
C ILE A 539 48.36 51.11 12.57
N ARG A 540 48.30 51.11 11.24
CA ARG A 540 48.85 50.04 10.39
C ARG A 540 50.24 50.36 9.83
N GLY A 541 50.71 51.60 9.98
CA GLY A 541 51.85 52.12 9.25
C GLY A 541 51.52 52.38 7.78
N ARG A 542 52.41 53.11 7.10
CA ARG A 542 52.29 53.41 5.67
C ARG A 542 52.58 52.17 4.83
N THR A 543 51.69 51.80 3.91
CA THR A 543 51.92 50.66 3.01
C THR A 543 52.74 51.08 1.80
N ARG A 544 53.43 50.13 1.15
CA ARG A 544 54.27 50.42 -0.04
C ARG A 544 53.48 50.96 -1.25
N GLN A 545 52.16 50.86 -1.25
CA GLN A 545 51.30 51.36 -2.33
C GLN A 545 50.96 52.86 -2.17
N ASP A 546 51.20 53.43 -0.98
CA ASP A 546 50.87 54.82 -0.64
C ASP A 546 51.95 55.83 -1.08
N VAL A 547 52.27 55.86 -2.38
CA VAL A 547 53.22 56.83 -2.96
C VAL A 547 52.58 58.22 -3.00
N PRO A 548 53.25 59.30 -2.53
CA PRO A 548 52.63 60.62 -2.50
C PRO A 548 52.51 61.17 -3.93
N SER A 549 51.30 61.57 -4.32
CA SER A 549 51.04 62.22 -5.60
C SER A 549 51.78 63.58 -5.67
N VAL A 550 52.85 63.64 -6.47
CA VAL A 550 53.55 64.89 -6.76
C VAL A 550 52.61 65.79 -7.58
N TYR A 551 52.16 66.90 -7.00
CA TYR A 551 51.43 67.91 -7.75
C TYR A 551 52.35 68.52 -8.82
N PRO A 552 51.94 68.56 -10.10
CA PRO A 552 52.70 69.26 -11.13
C PRO A 552 52.64 70.78 -10.87
N PRO A 553 53.71 71.54 -11.20
CA PRO A 553 53.73 72.99 -11.00
C PRO A 553 52.70 73.67 -11.91
N ALA A 554 51.88 74.54 -11.32
CA ALA A 554 50.88 75.30 -12.05
C ALA A 554 51.50 76.48 -12.80
N ASN A 555 52.07 76.22 -13.98
CA ASN A 555 52.01 77.09 -15.15
C ASN A 555 52.69 76.46 -16.37
N SER A 556 51.88 76.09 -17.36
CA SER A 556 52.31 76.12 -18.76
C SER A 556 51.23 76.87 -19.54
N ALA A 557 51.56 78.09 -20.00
CA ALA A 557 50.68 78.81 -20.89
C ALA A 557 50.64 78.09 -22.26
N PRO A 558 49.48 78.03 -22.94
CA PRO A 558 49.43 77.46 -24.28
C PRO A 558 50.24 78.34 -25.23
N ARG A 559 51.11 77.73 -26.04
CA ARG A 559 51.69 78.39 -27.21
C ARG A 559 50.59 78.55 -28.27
N PRO A 560 50.51 79.70 -28.97
CA PRO A 560 49.84 79.76 -30.25
C PRO A 560 50.70 79.07 -31.31
N ASP A 561 50.03 78.25 -32.13
CA ASP A 561 50.43 77.58 -33.39
C ASP A 561 51.83 76.90 -33.46
#